data_AF-A0A5Y2T680-F1
#
_entry.id   AF-A0A5Y2T680-F1
#
_cell.length_a   1.000
_cell.length_b   1.000
_cell.length_c   1.000
_cell.angle_alpha   90.00
_cell.angle_beta   90.00
_cell.angle_gamma   90.00
#
_symmetry.space_group_name_H-M   'P 1'
#
loop_
_entity.id
_entity.type
_entity.pdbx_description
1 polymer ?
#
loop_
_entity_poly.entity_id
_entity_poly.type
_entity_poly.pdbx_seq_one_letter_code
_entity_poly.pdbx_strand_id
1 'polypeptide(L)'
;MTYITSESKETLMIKYEGKMKRNIRVIPKNIHSKLRRLGNTVVAGTSIAFTENQLKSGALEHLGIYFDNGVNAYETSVIPDPLQGKYSLKNVFGEEIVRKDLPKETHYTEIESPNWGDSSNGTHTVRLPYEKYPRDIIPPTLIAIEINHKQPSDSHFIFNFRVTRILDKQSNKFDDELLFDLNLLQENLGKCGIENADKPISTYADTLIVSWEIFPPGSKEETLARIFRGKNINSDKKNVAENRYDFFMSLEPKKIVTGNSTFSNYIGAMLEDDLVVFENIEYGNAIYILYDNWDDISKLSRIDLLSGRAGSNFDRIIHSGNWKDEVRKKVAAGRL
;
A
#
# COMPACT_ATOMS: atom_id res chain seq x y z
N MET A 1 -53.70 -20.25 16.81
CA MET A 1 -52.47 -20.04 16.02
C MET A 1 -51.74 -18.84 16.58
N THR A 2 -50.63 -19.08 17.26
CA THR A 2 -49.84 -18.07 17.97
C THR A 2 -48.94 -17.34 16.99
N TYR A 3 -48.99 -16.01 17.01
CA TYR A 3 -48.11 -15.13 16.27
C TYR A 3 -46.67 -15.27 16.78
N ILE A 4 -45.72 -15.52 15.88
CA ILE A 4 -44.28 -15.39 16.15
C ILE A 4 -43.79 -14.20 15.35
N THR A 5 -43.60 -13.09 16.05
CA THR A 5 -42.86 -11.91 15.60
C THR A 5 -41.39 -12.28 15.48
N SER A 6 -40.83 -12.27 14.27
CA SER A 6 -39.38 -12.36 14.06
C SER A 6 -38.77 -11.00 14.35
N GLU A 7 -38.07 -10.88 15.47
CA GLU A 7 -37.19 -9.74 15.76
C GLU A 7 -36.13 -9.62 14.67
N SER A 8 -36.14 -8.48 13.99
CA SER A 8 -35.04 -8.05 13.13
C SER A 8 -33.84 -7.72 14.01
N LYS A 9 -32.86 -8.62 14.06
CA LYS A 9 -31.52 -8.28 14.54
C LYS A 9 -30.87 -7.32 13.54
N GLU A 10 -30.97 -6.02 13.85
CA GLU A 10 -30.07 -5.01 13.31
C GLU A 10 -28.63 -5.47 13.54
N THR A 11 -27.99 -5.93 12.47
CA THR A 11 -26.55 -6.18 12.46
C THR A 11 -25.90 -4.81 12.38
N LEU A 12 -25.54 -4.27 13.55
CA LEU A 12 -24.71 -3.08 13.68
C LEU A 12 -23.34 -3.39 13.06
N MET A 13 -23.22 -3.15 11.75
CA MET A 13 -21.93 -3.10 11.07
C MET A 13 -21.17 -1.90 11.62
N ILE A 14 -20.22 -2.18 12.50
CA ILE A 14 -19.23 -1.20 12.96
C ILE A 14 -18.36 -0.88 11.74
N LYS A 15 -18.70 0.21 11.04
CA LYS A 15 -17.83 0.79 10.02
C LYS A 15 -16.53 1.20 10.70
N TYR A 16 -15.45 0.52 10.35
CA TYR A 16 -14.11 0.97 10.69
C TYR A 16 -13.86 2.31 9.96
N GLU A 17 -14.00 3.43 10.68
CA GLU A 17 -13.76 4.80 10.19
C GLU A 17 -12.26 5.10 10.03
N GLY A 18 -11.53 4.21 9.34
CA GLY A 18 -10.24 4.57 8.76
C GLY A 18 -10.51 5.43 7.53
N LYS A 19 -10.18 6.73 7.59
CA LYS A 19 -10.32 7.69 6.48
C LYS A 19 -9.79 7.08 5.17
N MET A 20 -10.68 6.60 4.32
CA MET A 20 -10.36 5.86 3.10
C MET A 20 -9.44 6.73 2.24
N LYS A 21 -8.20 6.28 2.00
CA LYS A 21 -7.26 7.02 1.16
C LYS A 21 -7.86 7.13 -0.23
N ARG A 22 -7.88 8.36 -0.77
CA ARG A 22 -8.47 8.64 -2.08
C ARG A 22 -7.84 7.75 -3.17
N ASN A 23 -8.66 7.30 -4.09
CA ASN A 23 -8.22 6.58 -5.28
C ASN A 23 -7.12 7.34 -6.02
N ILE A 24 -6.15 6.59 -6.51
CA ILE A 24 -5.00 7.08 -7.22
C ILE A 24 -5.40 7.38 -8.66
N ARG A 25 -5.00 8.55 -9.15
CA ARG A 25 -5.32 9.04 -10.51
C ARG A 25 -4.20 8.80 -11.52
N VAL A 26 -2.97 8.64 -11.04
CA VAL A 26 -1.75 8.45 -11.85
C VAL A 26 -0.86 7.46 -11.13
N ILE A 27 -0.23 6.55 -11.87
CA ILE A 27 0.68 5.56 -11.28
C ILE A 27 1.77 6.27 -10.44
N PRO A 28 1.94 5.93 -9.15
CA PRO A 28 2.90 6.59 -8.28
C PRO A 28 4.36 6.47 -8.78
N LYS A 29 5.18 7.50 -8.52
CA LYS A 29 6.59 7.54 -8.96
C LYS A 29 7.43 6.36 -8.42
N ASN A 30 7.14 5.89 -7.21
CA ASN A 30 7.81 4.74 -6.62
C ASN A 30 7.44 3.42 -7.35
N ILE A 31 6.18 3.25 -7.78
CA ILE A 31 5.75 2.13 -8.64
C ILE A 31 6.48 2.17 -9.98
N HIS A 32 6.54 3.33 -10.66
CA HIS A 32 7.32 3.46 -11.91
C HIS A 32 8.80 3.11 -11.72
N SER A 33 9.37 3.51 -10.59
CA SER A 33 10.77 3.21 -10.27
C SER A 33 10.99 1.72 -10.02
N LYS A 34 10.04 1.04 -9.38
CA LYS A 34 10.06 -0.41 -9.18
C LYS A 34 9.88 -1.16 -10.50
N LEU A 35 8.95 -0.74 -11.37
CA LEU A 35 8.70 -1.33 -12.69
C LEU A 35 9.96 -1.41 -13.58
N ARG A 36 10.86 -0.43 -13.50
CA ARG A 36 12.13 -0.43 -14.25
C ARG A 36 13.06 -1.60 -13.86
N ARG A 37 12.88 -2.18 -12.67
CA ARG A 37 13.70 -3.28 -12.12
C ARG A 37 13.02 -4.64 -12.24
N LEU A 38 11.73 -4.68 -12.56
CA LEU A 38 10.96 -5.92 -12.69
C LEU A 38 11.05 -6.45 -14.13
N GLY A 39 10.82 -7.76 -14.28
CA GLY A 39 10.74 -8.46 -15.56
C GLY A 39 9.60 -7.95 -16.46
N ASN A 40 9.33 -8.67 -17.54
CA ASN A 40 8.31 -8.27 -18.53
C ASN A 40 6.89 -8.41 -17.99
N THR A 41 6.63 -9.47 -17.22
CA THR A 41 5.36 -9.74 -16.56
C THR A 41 5.38 -9.26 -15.11
N VAL A 42 4.35 -8.51 -14.74
CA VAL A 42 4.20 -7.93 -13.40
C VAL A 42 2.79 -8.11 -12.90
N VAL A 43 2.59 -7.87 -11.61
CA VAL A 43 1.30 -7.98 -10.95
C VAL A 43 1.20 -6.93 -9.86
N ALA A 44 0.02 -6.34 -9.65
CA ALA A 44 -0.20 -5.48 -8.50
C ALA A 44 -0.18 -6.35 -7.24
N GLY A 45 0.71 -6.02 -6.31
CA GLY A 45 0.91 -6.79 -5.09
C GLY A 45 1.63 -5.99 -4.04
N THR A 46 1.31 -6.25 -2.79
CA THR A 46 1.87 -5.53 -1.64
C THR A 46 1.92 -6.41 -0.41
N SER A 47 2.75 -6.03 0.55
CA SER A 47 2.83 -6.70 1.86
C SER A 47 2.53 -5.69 2.95
N ILE A 48 1.77 -6.09 3.96
CA ILE A 48 1.34 -5.22 5.05
C ILE A 48 1.43 -5.99 6.36
N ALA A 49 2.00 -5.33 7.38
CA ALA A 49 2.01 -5.83 8.74
C ALA A 49 0.77 -5.34 9.49
N PHE A 50 0.12 -6.25 10.22
CA PHE A 50 -1.01 -5.98 11.10
C PHE A 50 -0.68 -6.43 12.52
N THR A 51 -1.11 -5.65 13.50
CA THR A 51 -1.09 -6.04 14.91
C THR A 51 -2.31 -6.91 15.23
N GLU A 52 -2.22 -7.70 16.29
CA GLU A 52 -3.36 -8.48 16.79
C GLU A 52 -4.61 -7.63 17.03
N ASN A 53 -4.44 -6.44 17.62
CA ASN A 53 -5.55 -5.52 17.90
C ASN A 53 -6.27 -5.06 16.62
N GLN A 54 -5.53 -4.81 15.53
CA GLN A 54 -6.12 -4.43 14.25
C GLN A 54 -6.91 -5.57 13.61
N LEU A 55 -6.43 -6.81 13.75
CA LEU A 55 -7.14 -7.98 13.25
C LEU A 55 -8.40 -8.25 14.08
N LYS A 56 -8.32 -8.13 15.40
CA LYS A 56 -9.48 -8.25 16.31
C LYS A 56 -10.55 -7.18 16.10
N SER A 57 -10.15 -5.99 15.65
CA SER A 57 -11.08 -4.91 15.30
C SER A 57 -11.68 -5.07 13.89
N GLY A 58 -11.40 -6.17 13.20
CA GLY A 58 -11.99 -6.52 11.92
C GLY A 58 -11.37 -5.85 10.70
N ALA A 59 -10.11 -5.40 10.77
CA ALA A 59 -9.47 -4.61 9.69
C ALA A 59 -9.39 -5.33 8.32
N LEU A 60 -9.56 -6.65 8.28
CA LEU A 60 -9.50 -7.48 7.08
C LEU A 60 -10.71 -8.42 6.94
N GLU A 61 -11.77 -8.23 7.72
CA GLU A 61 -12.95 -9.11 7.68
C GLU A 61 -13.67 -9.07 6.33
N HIS A 62 -13.65 -7.93 5.63
CA HIS A 62 -14.19 -7.80 4.28
C HIS A 62 -13.44 -8.63 3.23
N LEU A 63 -12.24 -9.11 3.55
CA LEU A 63 -11.47 -10.05 2.75
C LEU A 63 -11.56 -11.50 3.28
N GLY A 64 -12.47 -11.77 4.22
CA GLY A 64 -12.66 -13.08 4.82
C GLY A 64 -11.56 -13.50 5.78
N ILE A 65 -10.74 -12.56 6.28
CA ILE A 65 -9.72 -12.83 7.29
C ILE A 65 -10.27 -12.48 8.67
N TYR A 66 -10.50 -13.51 9.47
CA TYR A 66 -10.97 -13.39 10.86
C TYR A 66 -9.87 -13.79 11.84
N PHE A 67 -9.85 -13.14 13.00
CA PHE A 67 -8.92 -13.44 14.07
C PHE A 67 -9.63 -14.09 15.26
N ASP A 68 -9.29 -15.34 15.54
CA ASP A 68 -9.75 -16.08 16.73
C ASP A 68 -8.59 -16.89 17.29
N ASN A 69 -7.92 -16.37 18.33
CA ASN A 69 -6.72 -16.98 18.93
C ASN A 69 -5.60 -17.32 17.90
N GLY A 70 -5.58 -16.59 16.78
CA GLY A 70 -4.74 -16.87 15.61
C GLY A 70 -5.48 -16.58 14.31
N VAL A 71 -4.76 -16.69 13.19
CA VAL A 71 -5.33 -16.59 11.83
C VAL A 71 -5.59 -18.02 11.36
N ASN A 72 -6.76 -18.56 11.72
CA ASN A 72 -7.02 -20.00 11.58
C ASN A 72 -7.72 -20.37 10.26
N ALA A 73 -8.47 -19.46 9.65
CA ALA A 73 -9.16 -19.68 8.38
C ALA A 73 -9.31 -18.37 7.60
N TYR A 74 -8.86 -18.37 6.35
CA TYR A 74 -9.15 -17.33 5.36
C TYR A 74 -9.18 -17.95 3.97
N GLU A 75 -9.94 -17.36 3.05
CA GLU A 75 -9.88 -17.74 1.66
C GLU A 75 -8.55 -17.28 1.06
N THR A 76 -7.80 -18.19 0.44
CA THR A 76 -6.51 -17.84 -0.19
C THR A 76 -6.66 -16.91 -1.38
N SER A 77 -7.88 -16.72 -1.88
CA SER A 77 -8.24 -15.82 -2.96
C SER A 77 -9.68 -15.35 -2.77
N VAL A 78 -9.92 -14.04 -2.82
CA VAL A 78 -11.24 -13.43 -2.60
C VAL A 78 -11.55 -12.40 -3.68
N ILE A 79 -12.78 -12.37 -4.17
CA ILE A 79 -13.25 -11.26 -5.02
C ILE A 79 -13.60 -10.08 -4.10
N PRO A 80 -13.00 -8.89 -4.29
CA PRO A 80 -13.29 -7.73 -3.46
C PRO A 80 -14.78 -7.38 -3.42
N ASP A 81 -15.29 -7.07 -2.23
CA ASP A 81 -16.66 -6.60 -2.06
C ASP A 81 -16.87 -5.30 -2.87
N PRO A 82 -17.90 -5.22 -3.74
CA PRO A 82 -18.18 -4.03 -4.54
C PRO A 82 -18.41 -2.75 -3.71
N LEU A 83 -18.76 -2.88 -2.43
CA LEU A 83 -18.98 -1.76 -1.51
C LEU A 83 -17.67 -1.10 -1.04
N GLN A 84 -16.50 -1.70 -1.29
CA GLN A 84 -15.20 -1.14 -0.90
C GLN A 84 -14.83 0.11 -1.69
N GLY A 85 -15.34 0.26 -2.91
CA GLY A 85 -15.12 1.47 -3.69
C GLY A 85 -15.45 1.34 -5.17
N LYS A 86 -15.12 2.38 -5.92
CA LYS A 86 -15.44 2.50 -7.36
C LYS A 86 -14.79 1.40 -8.18
N TYR A 87 -13.54 1.06 -7.92
CA TYR A 87 -12.82 0.05 -8.69
C TYR A 87 -13.26 -1.36 -8.32
N SER A 88 -13.58 -1.60 -7.05
CA SER A 88 -14.19 -2.85 -6.58
C SER A 88 -15.58 -3.06 -7.19
N LEU A 89 -16.42 -2.01 -7.24
CA LEU A 89 -17.71 -2.02 -7.92
C LEU A 89 -17.57 -2.35 -9.41
N LYS A 90 -16.65 -1.67 -10.11
CA LYS A 90 -16.36 -1.93 -11.53
C LYS A 90 -15.82 -3.33 -11.78
N ASN A 91 -15.02 -3.86 -10.86
CA ASN A 91 -14.45 -5.20 -10.97
C ASN A 91 -15.56 -6.27 -10.98
N VAL A 92 -16.62 -6.06 -10.19
CA VAL A 92 -17.73 -7.01 -10.03
C VAL A 92 -18.83 -6.82 -11.08
N PHE A 93 -19.18 -5.57 -11.41
CA PHE A 93 -20.33 -5.26 -12.28
C PHE A 93 -19.95 -4.75 -13.67
N GLY A 94 -18.69 -4.40 -13.91
CA GLY A 94 -18.24 -3.74 -15.14
C GLY A 94 -18.51 -2.23 -15.11
N GLU A 95 -18.49 -1.62 -16.29
CA GLU A 95 -18.79 -0.19 -16.48
C GLU A 95 -19.64 0.03 -17.72
N GLU A 96 -20.57 0.98 -17.63
CA GLU A 96 -21.32 1.48 -18.77
C GLU A 96 -20.81 2.88 -19.12
N ILE A 97 -20.30 3.05 -20.34
CA ILE A 97 -19.80 4.33 -20.85
C ILE A 97 -20.83 4.92 -21.79
N VAL A 98 -21.42 6.04 -21.40
CA VAL A 98 -22.32 6.81 -22.28
C VAL A 98 -21.49 7.58 -23.31
N ARG A 99 -21.63 7.22 -24.59
CA ARG A 99 -20.90 7.80 -25.73
C ARG A 99 -21.56 9.09 -26.21
N LYS A 100 -21.40 10.15 -25.42
CA LYS A 100 -21.91 11.50 -25.74
C LYS A 100 -21.23 12.15 -26.95
N ASP A 101 -20.10 11.59 -27.37
CA ASP A 101 -19.35 11.96 -28.57
C ASP A 101 -19.99 11.46 -29.88
N LEU A 102 -20.91 10.49 -29.80
CA LEU A 102 -21.65 9.95 -30.93
C LEU A 102 -23.05 10.58 -31.04
N PRO A 103 -23.67 10.60 -32.24
CA PRO A 103 -25.07 10.99 -32.38
C PRO A 103 -25.98 10.08 -31.55
N LYS A 104 -27.13 10.61 -31.12
CA LYS A 104 -28.13 9.80 -30.43
C LYS A 104 -28.75 8.80 -31.40
N GLU A 105 -29.10 7.64 -30.86
CA GLU A 105 -29.81 6.59 -31.56
C GLU A 105 -31.27 6.57 -31.11
N THR A 106 -32.16 6.17 -32.02
CA THR A 106 -33.58 5.96 -31.69
C THR A 106 -33.73 4.60 -31.02
N HIS A 107 -34.29 4.61 -29.81
CA HIS A 107 -34.70 3.43 -29.07
C HIS A 107 -36.21 3.47 -28.83
N TYR A 108 -36.77 2.35 -28.38
CA TYR A 108 -38.20 2.23 -28.12
C TYR A 108 -38.43 1.77 -26.69
N THR A 109 -39.41 2.39 -26.00
CA THR A 109 -39.97 1.85 -24.77
C THR A 109 -41.33 1.23 -25.10
N GLU A 110 -41.63 0.10 -24.48
CA GLU A 110 -42.93 -0.56 -24.63
C GLU A 110 -43.84 -0.10 -23.49
N ILE A 111 -45.07 0.29 -23.84
CA ILE A 111 -46.13 0.60 -22.89
C ILE A 111 -47.40 -0.14 -23.31
N GLU A 112 -48.24 -0.50 -22.35
CA GLU A 112 -49.59 -0.98 -22.62
C GLU A 112 -50.52 0.23 -22.77
N SER A 113 -51.20 0.32 -23.91
CA SER A 113 -52.17 1.37 -24.21
C SER A 113 -53.57 0.79 -24.29
N PRO A 114 -54.59 1.46 -23.72
CA PRO A 114 -55.99 1.06 -23.88
C PRO A 114 -56.44 1.01 -25.35
N ASN A 115 -57.22 -0.01 -25.70
CA ASN A 115 -57.86 -0.07 -27.00
C ASN A 115 -58.91 1.06 -27.10
N TRP A 116 -58.77 1.92 -28.11
CA TRP A 116 -59.63 3.10 -28.32
C TRP A 116 -59.72 4.05 -27.10
N GLY A 117 -58.70 4.08 -26.25
CA GLY A 117 -58.67 4.95 -25.05
C GLY A 117 -59.45 4.40 -23.85
N ASP A 118 -59.95 3.17 -23.92
CA ASP A 118 -60.71 2.51 -22.85
C ASP A 118 -60.21 1.08 -22.61
N SER A 119 -59.67 0.84 -21.41
CA SER A 119 -59.02 -0.44 -21.07
C SER A 119 -60.02 -1.58 -20.92
N SER A 120 -61.33 -1.30 -20.81
CA SER A 120 -62.37 -2.32 -20.82
C SER A 120 -62.47 -3.06 -22.16
N ASN A 121 -62.00 -2.43 -23.25
CA ASN A 121 -61.91 -3.03 -24.59
C ASN A 121 -60.60 -3.80 -24.82
N GLY A 122 -59.82 -4.03 -23.76
CA GLY A 122 -58.49 -4.63 -23.80
C GLY A 122 -57.37 -3.58 -23.98
N THR A 123 -56.13 -4.06 -23.99
CA THR A 123 -54.93 -3.25 -24.22
C THR A 123 -54.13 -3.79 -25.40
N HIS A 124 -53.25 -2.94 -25.94
CA HIS A 124 -52.23 -3.35 -26.89
C HIS A 124 -50.89 -2.70 -26.56
N THR A 125 -49.81 -3.40 -26.88
CA THR A 125 -48.45 -2.90 -26.70
C THR A 125 -48.14 -1.83 -27.75
N VAL A 126 -47.72 -0.66 -27.29
CA VAL A 126 -47.24 0.45 -28.13
C VAL A 126 -45.76 0.66 -27.87
N ARG A 127 -44.99 0.85 -28.95
CA ARG A 127 -43.57 1.19 -28.92
C ARG A 127 -43.39 2.69 -29.10
N LEU A 128 -43.07 3.40 -28.04
CA LEU A 128 -42.81 4.84 -28.09
C LEU A 128 -41.33 5.10 -28.38
N PRO A 129 -40.99 5.82 -29.48
CA PRO A 129 -39.61 6.15 -29.80
C PRO A 129 -39.06 7.22 -28.85
N TYR A 130 -37.79 7.10 -28.49
CA TYR A 130 -37.03 8.12 -27.77
C TYR A 130 -35.56 8.07 -28.17
N GLU A 131 -34.89 9.22 -28.12
CA GLU A 131 -33.47 9.31 -28.47
C GLU A 131 -32.58 9.21 -27.23
N LYS A 132 -31.54 8.39 -27.29
CA LYS A 132 -30.48 8.36 -26.26
C LYS A 132 -29.11 8.16 -26.89
N TYR A 133 -28.08 8.59 -26.19
CA TYR A 133 -26.71 8.29 -26.60
C TYR A 133 -26.43 6.78 -26.54
N PRO A 134 -25.68 6.23 -27.50
CA PRO A 134 -25.21 4.85 -27.43
C PRO A 134 -24.34 4.65 -26.18
N ARG A 135 -24.24 3.39 -25.75
CA ARG A 135 -23.52 2.98 -24.55
C ARG A 135 -22.57 1.85 -24.88
N ASP A 136 -21.33 2.01 -24.48
CA ASP A 136 -20.36 0.92 -24.51
C ASP A 136 -20.38 0.21 -23.16
N ILE A 137 -20.46 -1.11 -23.17
CA ILE A 137 -20.41 -1.94 -21.97
C ILE A 137 -19.01 -2.51 -21.85
N ILE A 138 -18.32 -2.14 -20.77
CA ILE A 138 -17.09 -2.78 -20.34
C ILE A 138 -17.50 -3.91 -19.38
N PRO A 139 -17.23 -5.18 -19.70
CA PRO A 139 -17.62 -6.29 -18.84
C PRO A 139 -16.84 -6.28 -17.52
N PRO A 140 -17.38 -6.92 -16.46
CA PRO A 140 -16.66 -7.09 -15.21
C PRO A 140 -15.38 -7.90 -15.42
N THR A 141 -14.33 -7.54 -14.69
CA THR A 141 -13.03 -8.20 -14.77
C THR A 141 -12.87 -9.34 -13.77
N LEU A 142 -13.64 -9.33 -12.68
CA LEU A 142 -13.66 -10.37 -11.64
C LEU A 142 -12.25 -10.75 -11.14
N ILE A 143 -11.40 -9.74 -10.97
CA ILE A 143 -10.04 -9.90 -10.45
C ILE A 143 -10.14 -10.18 -8.96
N ALA A 144 -9.54 -11.28 -8.53
CA ALA A 144 -9.47 -11.67 -7.13
C ALA A 144 -8.18 -11.14 -6.48
N ILE A 145 -8.20 -11.00 -5.15
CA ILE A 145 -7.02 -10.74 -4.33
C ILE A 145 -6.59 -12.07 -3.71
N GLU A 146 -5.44 -12.57 -4.12
CA GLU A 146 -4.73 -13.67 -3.48
C GLU A 146 -4.08 -13.21 -2.19
N ILE A 147 -4.14 -14.05 -1.17
CA ILE A 147 -3.74 -13.74 0.20
C ILE A 147 -2.78 -14.83 0.68
N ASN A 148 -1.63 -14.43 1.21
CA ASN A 148 -0.74 -15.32 1.94
C ASN A 148 -0.21 -14.64 3.20
N HIS A 149 -0.31 -15.30 4.35
CA HIS A 149 0.19 -14.76 5.61
C HIS A 149 1.45 -15.49 6.10
N LYS A 150 2.26 -14.78 6.88
CA LYS A 150 3.35 -15.33 7.70
C LYS A 150 3.29 -14.64 9.05
N GLN A 151 3.53 -15.39 10.12
CA GLN A 151 3.69 -14.85 11.47
C GLN A 151 5.18 -14.92 11.86
N PRO A 152 5.96 -13.84 11.66
CA PRO A 152 7.38 -13.83 12.02
C PRO A 152 7.61 -13.63 13.53
N SER A 153 6.63 -13.12 14.27
CA SER A 153 6.70 -12.91 15.73
C SER A 153 5.31 -12.95 16.37
N ASP A 154 5.26 -13.04 17.69
CA ASP A 154 3.99 -13.07 18.45
C ASP A 154 3.22 -11.74 18.36
N SER A 155 3.88 -10.62 18.01
CA SER A 155 3.27 -9.29 18.05
C SER A 155 2.74 -8.79 16.70
N HIS A 156 3.13 -9.41 15.58
CA HIS A 156 2.80 -8.92 14.24
C HIS A 156 2.53 -10.06 13.26
N PHE A 157 1.53 -9.83 12.40
CA PHE A 157 1.18 -10.70 11.28
C PHE A 157 1.53 -10.00 9.96
N ILE A 158 2.31 -10.65 9.10
CA ILE A 158 2.61 -10.14 7.76
C ILE A 158 1.68 -10.82 6.77
N PHE A 159 0.88 -10.02 6.08
CA PHE A 159 0.05 -10.47 4.98
C PHE A 159 0.61 -9.97 3.66
N ASN A 160 0.65 -10.87 2.68
CA ASN A 160 0.99 -10.61 1.29
C ASN A 160 -0.30 -10.67 0.49
N PHE A 161 -0.53 -9.63 -0.29
CA PHE A 161 -1.70 -9.50 -1.16
C PHE A 161 -1.23 -9.34 -2.60
N ARG A 162 -1.92 -9.97 -3.53
CA ARG A 162 -1.64 -9.90 -4.96
C ARG A 162 -2.93 -10.01 -5.73
N VAL A 163 -3.13 -9.21 -6.77
CA VAL A 163 -4.28 -9.42 -7.67
C VAL A 163 -4.03 -10.57 -8.64
N THR A 164 -5.06 -11.29 -9.07
CA THR A 164 -4.88 -12.45 -9.97
C THR A 164 -4.47 -12.06 -11.40
N ARG A 165 -4.76 -10.84 -11.84
CA ARG A 165 -4.42 -10.37 -13.18
C ARG A 165 -2.91 -10.18 -13.34
N ILE A 166 -2.32 -10.86 -14.33
CA ILE A 166 -0.93 -10.66 -14.76
C ILE A 166 -0.91 -9.61 -15.87
N LEU A 167 0.00 -8.65 -15.76
CA LEU A 167 0.15 -7.55 -16.70
C LEU A 167 1.43 -7.72 -17.52
N ASP A 168 1.31 -7.58 -18.84
CA ASP A 168 2.45 -7.49 -19.75
C ASP A 168 2.81 -6.02 -19.99
N LYS A 169 4.04 -5.64 -19.65
CA LYS A 169 4.57 -4.27 -19.84
C LYS A 169 4.59 -3.80 -21.29
N GLN A 170 4.49 -4.70 -22.26
CA GLN A 170 4.44 -4.36 -23.69
C GLN A 170 3.01 -4.12 -24.20
N SER A 171 2.00 -4.40 -23.38
CA SER A 171 0.60 -4.14 -23.73
C SER A 171 0.35 -2.64 -23.88
N ASN A 172 -0.41 -2.26 -24.90
CA ASN A 172 -0.87 -0.88 -25.09
C ASN A 172 -1.89 -0.42 -24.03
N LYS A 173 -2.46 -1.36 -23.26
CA LYS A 173 -3.38 -1.08 -22.14
C LYS A 173 -2.70 -1.16 -20.77
N PHE A 174 -1.39 -1.38 -20.73
CA PHE A 174 -0.65 -1.68 -19.51
C PHE A 174 -0.90 -0.65 -18.40
N ASP A 175 -0.79 0.65 -18.70
CA ASP A 175 -0.90 1.69 -17.69
C ASP A 175 -2.33 1.80 -17.13
N ASP A 176 -3.35 1.66 -17.97
CA ASP A 176 -4.76 1.70 -17.56
C ASP A 176 -5.12 0.50 -16.69
N GLU A 177 -4.68 -0.70 -17.09
CA GLU A 177 -4.88 -1.94 -16.34
C GLU A 177 -4.12 -1.93 -15.02
N LEU A 178 -2.87 -1.46 -15.03
CA LEU A 178 -2.09 -1.30 -13.81
C LEU A 178 -2.75 -0.30 -12.85
N LEU A 179 -3.20 0.84 -13.35
CA LEU A 179 -3.86 1.84 -12.51
C LEU A 179 -5.16 1.29 -11.90
N PHE A 180 -5.91 0.49 -12.65
CA PHE A 180 -7.08 -0.22 -12.13
C PHE A 180 -6.70 -1.17 -10.99
N ASP A 181 -5.69 -2.01 -11.19
CA ASP A 181 -5.25 -3.01 -10.20
C ASP A 181 -4.69 -2.37 -8.93
N LEU A 182 -3.91 -1.28 -9.07
CA LEU A 182 -3.42 -0.51 -7.93
C LEU A 182 -4.56 0.09 -7.13
N ASN A 183 -5.60 0.60 -7.80
CA ASN A 183 -6.76 1.13 -7.10
C ASN A 183 -7.60 0.04 -6.42
N LEU A 184 -7.68 -1.16 -7.01
CA LEU A 184 -8.34 -2.30 -6.36
C LEU A 184 -7.66 -2.64 -5.01
N LEU A 185 -6.33 -2.69 -4.98
CA LEU A 185 -5.58 -2.84 -3.72
C LEU A 185 -5.73 -1.62 -2.80
N GLN A 186 -5.73 -0.41 -3.34
CA GLN A 186 -5.85 0.82 -2.56
C GLN A 186 -7.19 0.92 -1.81
N GLU A 187 -8.30 0.55 -2.45
CA GLU A 187 -9.64 0.51 -1.85
C GLU A 187 -9.73 -0.53 -0.74
N ASN A 188 -9.15 -1.72 -0.96
CA ASN A 188 -9.27 -2.84 -0.02
C ASN A 188 -8.26 -2.82 1.14
N LEU A 189 -7.08 -2.23 0.94
CA LEU A 189 -5.95 -2.34 1.88
C LEU A 189 -5.38 -0.98 2.32
N GLY A 190 -5.82 0.12 1.70
CA GLY A 190 -5.24 1.46 1.93
C GLY A 190 -3.79 1.60 1.46
N LYS A 191 -3.24 0.58 0.80
CA LYS A 191 -1.88 0.53 0.23
C LYS A 191 -1.91 -0.28 -1.06
N CYS A 192 -1.02 0.06 -1.98
CA CYS A 192 -0.81 -0.69 -3.21
C CYS A 192 0.68 -0.83 -3.51
N GLY A 193 1.01 -1.73 -4.42
CA GLY A 193 2.38 -2.06 -4.79
C GLY A 193 2.41 -2.80 -6.13
N ILE A 194 3.62 -3.09 -6.61
CA ILE A 194 3.85 -3.92 -7.80
C ILE A 194 4.92 -4.96 -7.48
N GLU A 195 4.74 -6.18 -7.96
CA GLU A 195 5.70 -7.27 -7.85
C GLU A 195 5.88 -7.99 -9.19
N ASN A 196 6.90 -8.84 -9.30
CA ASN A 196 7.08 -9.71 -10.46
C ASN A 196 6.07 -10.88 -10.41
N ALA A 197 5.42 -11.16 -11.54
CA ALA A 197 4.36 -12.16 -11.62
C ALA A 197 4.87 -13.60 -11.42
N ASP A 198 6.14 -13.85 -11.77
CA ASP A 198 6.76 -15.18 -11.74
C ASP A 198 7.26 -15.56 -10.33
N LYS A 199 7.32 -14.59 -9.41
CA LYS A 199 7.68 -14.84 -8.02
C LYS A 199 6.48 -15.34 -7.20
N PRO A 200 6.65 -16.40 -6.38
CA PRO A 200 5.59 -16.84 -5.46
C PRO A 200 5.20 -15.73 -4.48
N ILE A 201 3.90 -15.57 -4.23
CA ILE A 201 3.35 -14.58 -3.29
C ILE A 201 3.96 -14.67 -1.88
N SER A 202 4.40 -15.86 -1.47
CA SER A 202 5.02 -16.10 -0.17
C SER A 202 6.39 -15.42 0.00
N THR A 203 7.04 -15.03 -1.10
CA THR A 203 8.33 -14.32 -1.09
C THR A 203 8.18 -12.80 -1.00
N TYR A 204 6.96 -12.26 -1.10
CA TYR A 204 6.75 -10.81 -1.07
C TYR A 204 7.08 -10.21 0.30
N ALA A 205 6.84 -10.98 1.36
CA ALA A 205 7.18 -10.63 2.73
C ALA A 205 8.67 -10.32 2.90
N ASP A 206 9.54 -10.95 2.12
CA ASP A 206 10.99 -10.72 2.18
C ASP A 206 11.35 -9.27 1.78
N THR A 207 10.47 -8.62 1.02
CA THR A 207 10.56 -7.19 0.66
C THR A 207 10.07 -6.28 1.80
N LEU A 208 9.20 -6.78 2.69
CA LEU A 208 8.66 -6.06 3.86
C LEU A 208 9.55 -6.19 5.11
N ILE A 209 10.51 -7.13 5.14
CA ILE A 209 11.45 -7.33 6.26
C ILE A 209 12.35 -6.09 6.50
N VAL A 210 12.30 -5.07 5.63
CA VAL A 210 12.81 -3.73 5.92
C VAL A 210 11.77 -2.89 6.69
N SER A 211 11.46 -3.29 7.92
CA SER A 211 10.61 -2.49 8.82
C SER A 211 11.48 -1.58 9.67
N TRP A 212 11.27 -0.27 9.57
CA TRP A 212 11.84 0.71 10.49
C TRP A 212 10.96 0.79 11.73
N GLU A 213 11.55 0.68 12.92
CA GLU A 213 10.90 1.00 14.17
C GLU A 213 11.15 2.48 14.51
N ILE A 214 10.09 3.23 14.81
CA ILE A 214 10.17 4.67 15.10
C ILE A 214 9.79 4.89 16.55
N PHE A 215 10.69 5.49 17.31
CA PHE A 215 10.54 5.74 18.74
C PHE A 215 10.79 7.20 19.10
N PRO A 216 10.26 7.71 20.22
CA PRO A 216 10.78 8.94 20.79
C PRO A 216 12.27 8.79 21.15
N PRO A 217 13.05 9.88 21.21
CA PRO A 217 14.42 9.85 21.71
C PRO A 217 14.43 9.31 23.15
N GLY A 218 14.94 8.09 23.34
CA GLY A 218 15.02 7.41 24.63
C GLY A 218 16.39 7.60 25.30
N SER A 219 16.63 6.87 26.38
CA SER A 219 17.98 6.85 26.97
C SER A 219 19.00 6.22 26.00
N LYS A 220 20.25 6.69 26.09
CA LYS A 220 21.36 6.18 25.27
C LYS A 220 21.51 4.67 25.43
N GLU A 221 21.38 4.20 26.66
CA GLU A 221 21.53 2.81 27.06
C GLU A 221 20.45 1.92 26.42
N GLU A 222 19.18 2.37 26.43
CA GLU A 222 18.07 1.63 25.81
C GLU A 222 18.22 1.54 24.29
N THR A 223 18.60 2.64 23.63
CA THR A 223 18.75 2.66 22.18
C THR A 223 19.91 1.77 21.74
N LEU A 224 21.05 1.86 22.42
CA LEU A 224 22.21 1.00 22.15
C LEU A 224 21.93 -0.47 22.47
N ALA A 225 21.20 -0.77 23.56
CA ALA A 225 20.83 -2.15 23.90
C ALA A 225 19.95 -2.81 22.82
N ARG A 226 19.02 -2.06 22.21
CA ARG A 226 18.20 -2.54 21.09
C ARG A 226 19.04 -2.83 19.86
N ILE A 227 19.91 -1.89 19.52
CA ILE A 227 20.83 -1.96 18.39
C ILE A 227 21.77 -3.18 18.47
N PHE A 228 22.27 -3.46 19.67
CA PHE A 228 23.21 -4.56 19.93
C PHE A 228 22.52 -5.88 20.30
N ARG A 229 21.18 -5.92 20.34
CA ARG A 229 20.43 -7.10 20.74
C ARG A 229 20.81 -8.30 19.87
N GLY A 230 21.33 -9.35 20.50
CA GLY A 230 21.74 -10.59 19.83
C GLY A 230 23.06 -10.50 19.05
N LYS A 231 23.87 -9.45 19.23
CA LYS A 231 25.15 -9.25 18.52
C LYS A 231 26.35 -9.35 19.47
N ASN A 232 27.41 -10.01 19.01
CA ASN A 232 28.72 -9.99 19.69
C ASN A 232 29.52 -8.76 19.24
N ILE A 233 29.45 -7.69 20.04
CA ILE A 233 30.06 -6.38 19.75
C ILE A 233 31.39 -6.27 20.51
N ASN A 234 32.48 -5.90 19.84
CA ASN A 234 33.76 -5.59 20.49
C ASN A 234 33.80 -4.13 21.01
N SER A 235 34.77 -3.79 21.84
CA SER A 235 34.92 -2.45 22.47
C SER A 235 34.98 -1.32 21.45
N ASP A 236 35.67 -1.53 20.32
CA ASP A 236 35.85 -0.50 19.30
C ASP A 236 34.54 -0.19 18.56
N LYS A 237 33.77 -1.22 18.19
CA LYS A 237 32.44 -1.07 17.58
C LYS A 237 31.47 -0.37 18.53
N LYS A 238 31.55 -0.66 19.83
CA LYS A 238 30.74 0.01 20.86
C LYS A 238 31.06 1.50 20.92
N ASN A 239 32.34 1.86 20.97
CA ASN A 239 32.77 3.27 20.98
C ASN A 239 32.35 4.03 19.72
N VAL A 240 32.42 3.42 18.54
CA VAL A 240 31.97 4.04 17.28
C VAL A 240 30.46 4.28 17.30
N ALA A 241 29.68 3.29 17.72
CA ALA A 241 28.23 3.42 17.82
C ALA A 241 27.80 4.48 18.85
N GLU A 242 28.47 4.55 20.01
CA GLU A 242 28.25 5.59 21.01
C GLU A 242 28.57 6.98 20.46
N ASN A 243 29.71 7.16 19.78
CA ASN A 243 30.08 8.45 19.19
C ASN A 243 29.09 8.91 18.11
N ARG A 244 28.59 7.98 17.30
CA ARG A 244 27.57 8.23 16.29
C ARG A 244 26.24 8.59 16.95
N TYR A 245 25.81 7.82 17.94
CA TYR A 245 24.59 8.10 18.70
C TYR A 245 24.62 9.50 19.32
N ASP A 246 25.72 9.88 19.98
CA ASP A 246 25.87 11.20 20.61
C ASP A 246 25.78 12.32 19.56
N PHE A 247 26.37 12.10 18.37
CA PHE A 247 26.23 13.04 17.27
C PHE A 247 24.78 13.13 16.76
N PHE A 248 24.09 12.01 16.59
CA PHE A 248 22.68 11.97 16.21
C PHE A 248 21.79 12.74 17.19
N MET A 249 22.02 12.56 18.50
CA MET A 249 21.29 13.30 19.54
C MET A 249 21.61 14.79 19.52
N SER A 250 22.84 15.18 19.17
CA SER A 250 23.21 16.61 19.02
C SER A 250 22.48 17.33 17.89
N LEU A 251 21.80 16.60 17.00
CA LEU A 251 20.93 17.16 15.97
C LEU A 251 19.50 17.43 16.47
N GLU A 252 19.19 17.09 17.73
CA GLU A 252 17.86 17.25 18.34
C GLU A 252 16.74 16.57 17.52
N PRO A 253 16.79 15.23 17.37
CA PRO A 253 15.75 14.51 16.64
C PRO A 253 14.41 14.53 17.35
N LYS A 254 13.33 14.61 16.56
CA LYS A 254 11.97 14.38 17.05
C LYS A 254 11.72 12.90 17.35
N LYS A 255 12.30 12.03 16.53
CA LYS A 255 12.16 10.57 16.65
C LYS A 255 13.43 9.86 16.21
N ILE A 256 13.65 8.66 16.72
CA ILE A 256 14.71 7.75 16.28
C ILE A 256 14.10 6.63 15.46
N VAL A 257 14.81 6.27 14.40
CA VAL A 257 14.45 5.24 13.43
C VAL A 257 15.49 4.14 13.51
N THR A 258 15.09 2.90 13.76
CA THR A 258 16.01 1.74 13.78
C THR A 258 15.55 0.67 12.82
N GLY A 259 16.46 0.03 12.10
CA GLY A 259 16.10 -1.07 11.20
C GLY A 259 15.90 -2.38 11.95
N ASN A 260 15.05 -3.24 11.40
CA ASN A 260 14.87 -4.61 11.89
C ASN A 260 15.61 -5.63 11.01
N SER A 261 15.88 -6.82 11.57
CA SER A 261 16.46 -7.97 10.84
C SER A 261 17.75 -7.62 10.06
N THR A 262 17.72 -7.73 8.73
CA THR A 262 18.82 -7.43 7.79
C THR A 262 19.27 -5.96 7.80
N PHE A 263 18.45 -5.05 8.32
CA PHE A 263 18.78 -3.62 8.48
C PHE A 263 19.04 -3.22 9.93
N SER A 264 19.19 -4.19 10.85
CA SER A 264 19.47 -3.94 12.28
C SER A 264 20.76 -3.18 12.57
N ASN A 265 21.62 -3.02 11.57
CA ASN A 265 22.84 -2.24 11.64
C ASN A 265 22.65 -0.77 11.23
N TYR A 266 21.41 -0.34 10.98
CA TYR A 266 21.13 1.03 10.59
C TYR A 266 20.32 1.77 11.66
N ILE A 267 20.69 3.02 11.88
CA ILE A 267 20.02 4.00 12.73
C ILE A 267 19.75 5.27 11.92
N GLY A 268 18.62 5.90 12.18
CA GLY A 268 18.31 7.22 11.68
C GLY A 268 17.77 8.14 12.77
N ALA A 269 18.07 9.43 12.62
CA ALA A 269 17.46 10.52 13.36
C ALA A 269 16.45 11.21 12.46
N MET A 270 15.17 11.12 12.82
CA MET A 270 14.10 11.86 12.17
C MET A 270 14.04 13.24 12.80
N LEU A 271 14.51 14.23 12.06
CA LEU A 271 14.58 15.62 12.50
C LEU A 271 13.26 16.33 12.19
N GLU A 272 12.70 16.06 11.01
CA GLU A 272 11.38 16.47 10.55
C GLU A 272 10.68 15.27 9.89
N ASP A 273 9.40 15.41 9.53
CA ASP A 273 8.63 14.30 8.92
C ASP A 273 9.22 13.83 7.56
N ASP A 274 9.93 14.73 6.88
CA ASP A 274 10.55 14.57 5.56
C ASP A 274 12.09 14.68 5.60
N LEU A 275 12.71 14.80 6.78
CA LEU A 275 14.16 14.93 6.94
C LEU A 275 14.71 13.88 7.91
N VAL A 276 15.43 12.90 7.36
CA VAL A 276 16.02 11.81 8.14
C VAL A 276 17.51 11.72 7.89
N VAL A 277 18.31 11.87 8.94
CA VAL A 277 19.74 11.54 8.89
C VAL A 277 19.89 10.06 9.19
N PHE A 278 20.70 9.34 8.41
CA PHE A 278 20.70 7.89 8.37
C PHE A 278 22.12 7.32 8.28
N GLU A 279 22.42 6.29 9.08
CA GLU A 279 23.76 5.73 9.18
C GLU A 279 23.75 4.22 9.47
N ASN A 280 24.76 3.51 8.95
CA ASN A 280 25.09 2.16 9.39
C ASN A 280 26.14 2.19 10.50
N ILE A 281 25.80 1.66 11.67
CA ILE A 281 26.65 1.69 12.87
C ILE A 281 27.76 0.64 12.86
N GLU A 282 27.64 -0.43 12.07
CA GLU A 282 28.58 -1.56 12.09
C GLU A 282 29.58 -1.46 10.93
N TYR A 283 29.09 -1.08 9.75
CA TYR A 283 29.85 -1.00 8.51
C TYR A 283 29.41 0.22 7.70
N GLY A 284 30.30 1.20 7.54
CA GLY A 284 30.00 2.37 6.72
C GLY A 284 31.01 3.48 6.89
N ASN A 285 31.44 4.07 5.77
CA ASN A 285 32.30 5.24 5.75
C ASN A 285 31.54 6.53 5.41
N ALA A 286 30.22 6.52 5.50
CA ALA A 286 29.40 7.68 5.20
C ALA A 286 28.10 7.69 5.98
N ILE A 287 27.63 8.89 6.24
CA ILE A 287 26.30 9.22 6.74
C ILE A 287 25.46 9.77 5.58
N TYR A 288 24.17 9.49 5.61
CA TYR A 288 23.23 9.86 4.58
C TYR A 288 22.21 10.84 5.16
N ILE A 289 21.81 11.84 4.40
CA ILE A 289 20.71 12.75 4.75
C ILE A 289 19.65 12.52 3.68
N LEU A 290 18.49 12.03 4.08
CA LEU A 290 17.41 11.62 3.20
C LEU A 290 16.28 12.64 3.29
N TYR A 291 15.72 13.02 2.14
CA TYR A 291 14.66 14.02 2.02
C TYR A 291 13.37 13.43 1.43
N ASP A 292 12.23 14.04 1.73
CA ASP A 292 10.88 13.70 1.24
C ASP A 292 10.52 12.21 1.45
N ASN A 293 10.83 11.38 0.46
CA ASN A 293 10.51 9.95 0.39
C ASN A 293 11.64 9.11 1.02
N TRP A 294 12.10 9.50 2.20
CA TRP A 294 13.23 8.86 2.88
C TRP A 294 13.00 7.36 3.12
N ASP A 295 11.75 6.94 3.30
CA ASP A 295 11.40 5.54 3.53
C ASP A 295 11.72 4.67 2.31
N ASP A 296 11.52 5.19 1.09
CA ASP A 296 11.84 4.48 -0.14
C ASP A 296 13.34 4.52 -0.45
N ILE A 297 14.01 5.63 -0.12
CA ILE A 297 15.47 5.77 -0.34
C ILE A 297 16.26 4.89 0.63
N SER A 298 15.84 4.79 1.89
CA SER A 298 16.50 3.98 2.92
C SER A 298 16.47 2.47 2.61
N LYS A 299 15.55 2.01 1.75
CA LYS A 299 15.47 0.63 1.27
C LYS A 299 16.43 0.33 0.11
N LEU A 300 17.09 1.34 -0.47
CA LEU A 300 17.99 1.15 -1.60
C LEU A 300 19.33 0.54 -1.17
N SER A 301 19.89 -0.32 -2.02
CA SER A 301 21.24 -0.84 -1.80
C SER A 301 22.29 0.29 -1.93
N ARG A 302 23.47 0.11 -1.32
CA ARG A 302 24.59 1.05 -1.48
C ARG A 302 24.94 1.28 -2.96
N ILE A 303 24.84 0.24 -3.79
CA ILE A 303 25.11 0.33 -5.23
C ILE A 303 24.07 1.22 -5.90
N ASP A 304 22.79 1.06 -5.58
CA ASP A 304 21.70 1.88 -6.15
C ASP A 304 21.78 3.35 -5.72
N LEU A 305 22.20 3.63 -4.48
CA LEU A 305 22.46 4.99 -4.01
C LEU A 305 23.61 5.63 -4.79
N LEU A 306 24.70 4.89 -5.02
CA LEU A 306 25.89 5.42 -5.71
C LEU A 306 25.72 5.49 -7.24
N SER A 307 24.82 4.71 -7.83
CA SER A 307 24.61 4.68 -9.28
C SER A 307 23.76 5.84 -9.81
N GLY A 308 23.46 6.86 -8.99
CA GLY A 308 22.61 8.02 -9.35
C GLY A 308 21.12 7.71 -9.48
N ARG A 309 20.69 6.45 -9.25
CA ARG A 309 19.28 6.02 -9.37
C ARG A 309 18.38 6.59 -8.28
N ALA A 310 18.97 7.03 -7.17
CA ALA A 310 18.28 7.67 -6.05
C ALA A 310 18.00 9.17 -6.27
N GLY A 311 18.46 9.74 -7.41
CA GLY A 311 18.25 11.16 -7.73
C GLY A 311 18.97 12.11 -6.76
N SER A 312 18.43 13.32 -6.61
CA SER A 312 18.94 14.38 -5.73
C SER A 312 18.29 14.42 -4.34
N ASN A 313 17.42 13.45 -4.01
CA ASN A 313 16.64 13.44 -2.78
C ASN A 313 17.42 12.85 -1.58
N PHE A 314 18.74 12.83 -1.66
CA PHE A 314 19.60 12.52 -0.54
C PHE A 314 20.98 13.15 -0.71
N ASP A 315 21.65 13.43 0.40
CA ASP A 315 23.08 13.72 0.46
C ASP A 315 23.83 12.54 1.07
N ARG A 316 25.05 12.29 0.59
CA ARG A 316 25.98 11.32 1.18
C ARG A 316 27.25 12.03 1.61
N ILE A 317 27.56 11.98 2.91
CA ILE A 317 28.73 12.62 3.50
C ILE A 317 29.67 11.54 4.01
N ILE A 318 30.90 11.51 3.49
CA ILE A 318 31.93 10.54 3.91
C ILE A 318 32.50 10.96 5.27
N HIS A 319 32.75 10.00 6.16
CA HIS A 319 33.37 10.18 7.48
C HIS A 319 34.86 10.53 7.36
N SER A 320 35.15 11.71 6.83
CA SER A 320 36.50 12.24 6.66
C SER A 320 36.54 13.72 7.02
N GLY A 321 37.58 14.15 7.74
CA GLY A 321 37.72 15.54 8.16
C GLY A 321 36.53 16.02 9.01
N ASN A 322 36.00 17.21 8.69
CA ASN A 322 34.92 17.87 9.42
C ASN A 322 33.51 17.43 8.98
N TRP A 323 33.31 16.14 8.73
CA TRP A 323 32.04 15.61 8.22
C TRP A 323 30.83 15.96 9.10
N LYS A 324 31.02 16.05 10.42
CA LYS A 324 29.97 16.44 11.37
C LYS A 324 29.44 17.85 11.10
N ASP A 325 30.32 18.79 10.73
CA ASP A 325 29.93 20.16 10.42
C ASP A 325 29.22 20.25 9.07
N GLU A 326 29.65 19.45 8.10
CA GLU A 326 28.94 19.33 6.81
C GLU A 326 27.53 18.80 6.98
N VAL A 327 27.33 17.78 7.83
CA VAL A 327 25.98 17.29 8.17
C VAL A 327 25.16 18.41 8.81
N ARG A 328 25.70 19.14 9.80
CA ARG A 328 24.97 20.23 10.46
C ARG A 328 24.54 21.32 9.48
N LYS A 329 25.41 21.72 8.55
CA LYS A 329 25.07 22.69 7.50
C LYS A 329 23.91 22.21 6.63
N LYS A 330 23.96 20.95 6.18
CA LYS A 330 22.91 20.35 5.33
C LYS A 330 21.59 20.20 6.08
N VAL A 331 21.64 19.74 7.33
CA VAL A 331 20.47 19.67 8.21
C VAL A 331 19.86 21.04 8.44
N ALA A 332 20.67 22.08 8.71
CA ALA A 332 20.17 23.43 8.89
C ALA A 332 19.49 23.98 7.63
N ALA A 333 20.04 23.67 6.44
CA ALA A 333 19.42 24.03 5.17
C ALA A 333 18.11 23.26 4.90
N GLY A 334 18.03 22.00 5.29
CA GLY A 334 16.83 21.16 5.11
C GLY A 334 15.72 21.39 6.15
N ARG A 335 15.97 22.19 7.20
CA ARG A 335 14.96 22.59 8.20
C ARG A 335 14.24 23.91 7.84
N LEU A 336 14.72 24.62 6.83
CA LEU A 336 14.13 25.85 6.28
C LEU A 336 13.12 25.49 5.19
#